data_AF-A0A2G5TSC7-F1
#
_entry.id   AF-A0A2G5TSC7-F1
#
_cell.length_a   1.000
_cell.length_b   1.000
_cell.length_c   1.000
_cell.angle_alpha   90.00
_cell.angle_beta   90.00
_cell.angle_gamma   90.00
#
_symmetry.space_group_name_H-M   'P 1'
#
loop_
_entity.id
_entity.type
_entity.pdbx_description
1 polymer ?
#
loop_
_entity_poly.entity_id
_entity_poly.type
_entity_poly.pdbx_seq_one_letter_code
_entity_poly.pdbx_strand_id
1 'polypeptide(L)'
;MKFNFSTCVDYCLTKDNCMAVYSENMAVENCQVYYNVQLDSIVEMDKSAGVKTAFKTGGQGFDTYKVVLANGVWNFTEWPKCAGDFKMFIRPKGKWCIRVGLIDKNINITSAKLTCEGFYRGKLSGLENEDEFNYVRERVSFYVGYNQQRFSQYAAVGFWVNGFRKSTCQETTYSKNNCNGTNEFDFDDPTLSENPTGYKWGIGQPSGKLAIGSDCIQYRFNMSTNVPDLDDWKCGLPVSDGGSNAFVGYVCGRFPE
;
A
#
# COMPACT_ATOMS: atom_id res chain seq x y z
N MET A 1 17.50 41.06 -23.14
CA MET A 1 18.71 40.39 -22.61
C MET A 1 18.67 38.95 -23.12
N LYS A 2 19.71 38.43 -23.78
CA LYS A 2 19.67 37.06 -24.36
C LYS A 2 19.94 36.03 -23.25
N PHE A 3 18.89 35.39 -22.74
CA PHE A 3 19.01 34.24 -21.85
C PHE A 3 19.41 33.01 -22.65
N ASN A 4 20.34 32.20 -22.13
CA ASN A 4 20.59 30.86 -22.67
C ASN A 4 19.50 29.88 -22.18
N PHE A 5 19.47 28.67 -22.75
CA PHE A 5 18.46 27.68 -22.37
C PHE A 5 18.48 27.35 -20.86
N SER A 6 19.67 27.22 -20.26
CA SER A 6 19.79 26.94 -18.82
C SER A 6 19.13 28.04 -17.99
N THR A 7 19.42 29.31 -18.27
CA THR A 7 18.84 30.43 -17.53
C THR A 7 17.32 30.53 -17.73
N CYS A 8 16.82 30.15 -18.91
CA CYS A 8 15.39 30.06 -19.19
C CYS A 8 14.70 29.01 -18.30
N VAL A 9 15.34 27.85 -18.15
CA VAL A 9 14.89 26.76 -17.27
C VAL A 9 15.04 27.14 -15.80
N ASP A 10 16.15 27.73 -15.39
CA ASP A 10 16.40 28.14 -14.00
C ASP A 10 15.34 29.14 -13.53
N TYR A 11 14.96 30.10 -14.38
CA TYR A 11 13.86 31.01 -14.08
C TYR A 11 12.54 30.26 -13.93
N CYS A 12 12.25 29.31 -14.82
CA CYS A 12 11.07 28.46 -14.75
C CYS A 12 11.00 27.67 -13.43
N LEU A 13 12.13 27.17 -12.95
CA LEU A 13 12.23 26.42 -11.70
C LEU A 13 11.88 27.26 -10.46
N THR A 14 12.01 28.58 -10.51
CA THR A 14 11.59 29.49 -9.43
C THR A 14 10.08 29.68 -9.32
N LYS A 15 9.30 29.21 -10.28
CA LYS A 15 7.83 29.30 -10.30
C LYS A 15 7.18 27.99 -9.89
N ASP A 16 5.95 28.02 -9.40
CA ASP A 16 5.23 26.81 -8.97
C ASP A 16 4.90 25.89 -10.16
N ASN A 17 4.14 26.41 -11.12
CA ASN A 17 3.81 25.79 -12.41
C ASN A 17 4.41 26.63 -13.54
N CYS A 18 5.13 26.02 -14.47
CA CYS A 18 5.81 26.75 -15.52
C CYS A 18 6.04 25.96 -16.82
N MET A 19 5.99 26.65 -17.96
CA MET A 19 6.51 26.20 -19.25
C MET A 19 7.54 27.21 -19.77
N ALA A 20 8.76 26.73 -20.06
CA ALA A 20 9.82 27.51 -20.70
C ALA A 20 9.99 27.05 -22.15
N VAL A 21 9.92 28.00 -23.09
CA VAL A 21 10.13 27.81 -24.52
C VAL A 21 11.35 28.62 -24.93
N TYR A 22 12.37 27.94 -25.45
CA TYR A 22 13.59 28.55 -25.94
C TYR A 22 13.71 28.37 -27.44
N SER A 23 14.11 29.42 -28.16
CA SER A 23 14.36 29.36 -29.60
C SER A 23 15.62 30.16 -29.96
N GLU A 24 16.54 29.51 -30.66
CA GLU A 24 17.79 30.13 -31.15
C GLU A 24 17.55 31.16 -32.26
N ASN A 25 16.38 31.11 -32.91
CA ASN A 25 16.06 31.86 -34.12
C ASN A 25 15.16 33.09 -33.89
N MET A 26 14.86 33.47 -32.64
CA MET A 26 14.01 34.63 -32.34
C MET A 26 14.81 35.95 -32.35
N ALA A 27 14.26 36.97 -33.01
CA ALA A 27 14.93 38.26 -33.20
C ALA A 27 14.99 39.15 -31.95
N VAL A 28 14.16 38.88 -30.92
CA VAL A 28 13.93 39.81 -29.79
C VAL A 28 14.21 39.16 -28.43
N GLU A 29 13.65 37.98 -28.15
CA GLU A 29 13.92 37.22 -26.93
C GLU A 29 14.01 35.73 -27.26
N ASN A 30 15.07 35.06 -26.81
CA ASN A 30 15.29 33.63 -27.06
C ASN A 30 14.56 32.74 -26.04
N CYS A 31 13.92 33.31 -25.02
CA CYS A 31 13.31 32.60 -23.90
C CYS A 31 11.93 33.19 -23.60
N GLN A 32 10.90 32.36 -23.68
CA GLN A 32 9.53 32.69 -23.28
C GLN A 32 9.16 31.79 -22.10
N VAL A 33 8.67 32.39 -21.02
CA VAL A 33 8.25 31.65 -19.83
C VAL A 33 6.79 31.94 -19.52
N TYR A 34 6.00 30.87 -19.48
CA TYR A 34 4.61 30.86 -19.08
C TYR A 34 4.52 30.30 -17.66
N TYR A 35 3.68 30.89 -16.81
CA TYR A 35 3.49 30.47 -15.42
C TYR A 35 2.01 30.16 -15.17
N ASN A 36 1.72 29.37 -14.13
CA ASN A 36 0.38 28.85 -13.83
C ASN A 36 -0.20 27.98 -14.97
N VAL A 37 0.68 27.26 -15.67
CA VAL A 37 0.27 26.36 -16.77
C VAL A 37 -0.28 25.06 -16.18
N GLN A 38 -1.51 24.69 -16.54
CA GLN A 38 -2.06 23.36 -16.31
C GLN A 38 -1.87 22.56 -17.60
N LEU A 39 -1.05 21.50 -17.55
CA LEU A 39 -0.70 20.69 -18.72
C LEU A 39 -1.60 19.45 -18.77
N ASP A 40 -2.35 19.33 -19.86
CA ASP A 40 -3.17 18.15 -20.16
C ASP A 40 -2.43 17.22 -21.16
N SER A 41 -2.10 17.75 -22.33
CA SER A 41 -1.29 17.07 -23.34
C SER A 41 -0.29 18.02 -24.01
N ILE A 42 0.80 17.46 -24.53
CA ILE A 42 1.77 18.18 -25.38
C ILE A 42 1.82 17.48 -26.74
N VAL A 43 1.48 18.23 -27.79
CA VAL A 43 1.53 17.77 -29.18
C VAL A 43 2.69 18.47 -29.88
N GLU A 44 3.60 17.71 -30.48
CA GLU A 44 4.57 18.27 -31.41
C GLU A 44 3.86 18.61 -32.73
N MET A 45 3.62 19.91 -32.98
CA MET A 45 2.94 20.35 -34.21
C MET A 45 3.89 20.47 -35.41
N ASP A 46 5.11 21.00 -35.20
CA ASP A 46 6.12 21.17 -36.24
C ASP A 46 7.55 21.05 -35.66
N LYS A 47 8.38 20.17 -36.24
CA LYS A 47 9.78 20.01 -35.83
C LYS A 47 10.63 21.17 -36.37
N SER A 48 10.89 22.15 -35.52
CA SER A 48 11.73 23.31 -35.84
C SER A 48 13.12 23.13 -35.25
N ALA A 49 14.17 23.22 -36.10
CA ALA A 49 15.56 23.16 -35.63
C ALA A 49 15.86 24.34 -34.66
N GLY A 50 16.45 24.05 -33.51
CA GLY A 50 16.88 25.06 -32.53
C GLY A 50 15.80 25.50 -31.52
N VAL A 51 14.61 24.88 -31.52
CA VAL A 51 13.58 25.10 -30.49
C VAL A 51 13.71 24.03 -29.39
N LYS A 52 13.71 24.46 -28.12
CA LYS A 52 13.72 23.60 -26.93
C LYS A 52 12.60 24.01 -26.00
N THR A 53 11.87 23.03 -25.47
CA THR A 53 10.79 23.27 -24.52
C THR A 53 11.06 22.50 -23.23
N ALA A 54 10.79 23.13 -22.09
CA ALA A 54 10.85 22.53 -20.77
C ALA A 54 9.57 22.88 -20.00
N PHE A 55 9.11 21.98 -19.14
CA PHE A 55 7.91 22.16 -18.34
C PHE A 55 8.17 21.70 -16.91
N LYS A 56 7.64 22.48 -15.96
CA LYS A 56 7.57 22.16 -14.54
C LYS A 56 6.09 22.14 -14.14
N THR A 57 5.62 20.98 -13.70
CA THR A 57 4.32 20.86 -13.04
C THR A 57 4.53 20.94 -11.54
N GLY A 58 3.94 21.95 -10.92
CA GLY A 58 3.84 22.16 -9.49
C GLY A 58 2.55 21.53 -8.98
N GLY A 59 2.66 20.31 -8.48
CA GLY A 59 1.72 19.80 -7.49
C GLY A 59 2.10 20.33 -6.10
N GLN A 60 1.10 20.62 -5.26
CA GLN A 60 1.38 20.70 -3.82
C GLN A 60 1.65 19.29 -3.33
N GLY A 61 2.93 18.94 -3.22
CA GLY A 61 3.39 17.59 -2.92
C GLY A 61 4.08 16.94 -4.13
N PHE A 62 4.68 15.77 -3.92
CA PHE A 62 5.29 14.97 -4.98
C PHE A 62 4.23 14.36 -5.90
N ASP A 63 3.41 15.20 -6.55
CA ASP A 63 2.45 14.77 -7.55
C ASP A 63 3.23 14.25 -8.75
N THR A 64 3.44 12.94 -8.75
CA THR A 64 4.02 12.24 -9.87
C THR A 64 3.00 12.23 -11.01
N TYR A 65 3.46 12.34 -12.24
CA TYR A 65 2.63 12.17 -13.43
C TYR A 65 3.12 10.92 -14.16
N LYS A 66 2.20 10.10 -14.66
CA LYS A 66 2.56 9.10 -15.66
C LYS A 66 2.62 9.81 -17.01
N VAL A 67 3.82 9.83 -17.59
CA VAL A 67 4.12 10.43 -18.89
C VAL A 67 4.16 9.33 -19.95
N VAL A 68 3.30 9.43 -20.97
CA VAL A 68 3.25 8.46 -22.08
C VAL A 68 3.35 9.19 -23.42
N LEU A 69 4.32 8.81 -24.26
CA LEU A 69 4.39 9.24 -25.66
C LEU A 69 3.64 8.23 -26.54
N ALA A 70 2.56 8.65 -27.18
CA ALA A 70 1.80 7.84 -28.13
C ALA A 70 1.39 8.70 -29.34
N ASN A 71 1.66 8.22 -30.55
CA ASN A 71 1.32 8.92 -31.81
C ASN A 71 1.84 10.38 -31.87
N GLY A 72 3.02 10.65 -31.31
CA GLY A 72 3.59 12.00 -31.27
C GLY A 72 2.99 12.93 -30.21
N VAL A 73 2.11 12.42 -29.35
CA VAL A 73 1.49 13.17 -28.26
C VAL A 73 2.00 12.66 -26.92
N TRP A 74 2.54 13.56 -26.10
CA TRP A 74 2.87 13.31 -24.71
C TRP A 74 1.61 13.53 -23.86
N ASN A 75 1.12 12.47 -23.24
CA ASN A 75 -0.02 12.49 -22.33
C ASN A 75 0.45 12.46 -20.89
N PHE A 76 -0.09 13.36 -20.08
CA PHE A 76 0.19 13.47 -18.65
C PHE A 76 -1.07 13.03 -17.90
N THR A 77 -0.96 11.91 -17.19
CA THR A 77 -2.05 11.46 -16.32
C THR A 77 -1.59 11.59 -14.87
N GLU A 78 -2.45 12.11 -14.01
CA GLU A 78 -2.18 12.16 -12.57
C GLU A 78 -1.80 10.77 -12.08
N TRP A 79 -0.76 10.68 -11.25
CA TRP A 79 -0.42 9.42 -10.64
C TRP A 79 -1.48 9.06 -9.61
N PRO A 80 -1.97 7.81 -9.60
CA PRO A 80 -3.00 7.39 -8.66
C PRO A 80 -2.58 7.65 -7.21
N LYS A 81 -3.51 8.14 -6.39
CA LYS A 81 -3.25 8.51 -4.99
C LYS A 81 -4.02 7.59 -4.05
N CYS A 82 -3.48 7.36 -2.85
CA CYS A 82 -4.23 6.67 -1.82
C CYS A 82 -5.16 7.65 -1.11
N ALA A 83 -6.40 7.21 -0.87
CA ALA A 83 -7.37 7.97 -0.11
C ALA A 83 -6.95 8.10 1.37
N GLY A 84 -7.04 9.30 1.93
CA GLY A 84 -6.82 9.55 3.36
C GLY A 84 -5.44 9.13 3.86
N ASP A 85 -5.40 8.32 4.92
CA ASP A 85 -4.19 7.89 5.62
C ASP A 85 -3.63 6.54 5.12
N PHE A 86 -4.13 6.03 3.99
CA PHE A 86 -3.62 4.82 3.38
C PHE A 86 -2.24 5.06 2.75
N LYS A 87 -1.34 4.06 2.87
CA LYS A 87 -0.02 4.08 2.23
C LYS A 87 -0.04 3.25 0.95
N MET A 88 0.49 3.81 -0.14
CA MET A 88 0.60 3.09 -1.42
C MET A 88 1.76 2.10 -1.41
N PHE A 89 1.50 0.90 -1.92
CA PHE A 89 2.48 -0.10 -2.28
C PHE A 89 2.31 -0.51 -3.74
N ILE A 90 3.43 -0.79 -4.39
CA ILE A 90 3.46 -1.26 -5.78
C ILE A 90 3.70 -2.77 -5.73
N ARG A 91 2.68 -3.56 -6.05
CA ARG A 91 2.75 -5.03 -6.08
C ARG A 91 2.84 -5.53 -7.53
N PRO A 92 3.25 -6.78 -7.74
CA PRO A 92 3.28 -7.38 -9.09
C PRO A 92 1.93 -7.35 -9.81
N LYS A 93 0.81 -7.56 -9.09
CA LYS A 93 -0.55 -7.53 -9.67
C LYS A 93 -1.21 -6.15 -9.67
N GLY A 94 -0.52 -5.11 -9.21
CA GLY A 94 -1.04 -3.75 -9.27
C GLY A 94 -0.71 -2.90 -8.05
N LYS A 95 -1.12 -1.63 -8.12
CA LYS A 95 -0.98 -0.69 -6.99
C LYS A 95 -2.03 -1.01 -5.93
N TRP A 96 -1.62 -0.95 -4.67
CA TRP A 96 -2.48 -1.26 -3.54
C TRP A 96 -2.25 -0.30 -2.38
N CYS A 97 -3.32 0.29 -1.88
CA CYS A 97 -3.29 1.21 -0.75
C CYS A 97 -3.61 0.44 0.52
N ILE A 98 -2.70 0.45 1.51
CA ILE A 98 -2.83 -0.32 2.75
C ILE A 98 -2.95 0.61 3.96
N ARG A 99 -3.89 0.29 4.85
CA ARG A 99 -4.08 0.91 6.17
C ARG A 99 -4.22 -0.17 7.24
N VAL A 100 -3.65 0.08 8.41
CA VAL A 100 -3.93 -0.72 9.63
C VAL A 100 -5.02 -0.01 10.43
N GLY A 101 -6.15 -0.69 10.63
CA GLY A 101 -7.27 -0.23 11.43
C GLY A 101 -7.20 -0.79 12.85
N LEU A 102 -7.40 0.07 13.85
CA LEU A 102 -7.65 -0.31 15.24
C LEU A 102 -9.14 -0.15 15.54
N ILE A 103 -9.71 -1.08 16.31
CA ILE A 103 -11.12 -1.04 16.72
C ILE A 103 -11.22 -1.05 18.25
N ASP A 104 -12.17 -0.29 18.80
CA ASP A 104 -12.36 -0.13 20.25
C ASP A 104 -12.81 -1.42 20.96
N LYS A 105 -13.35 -2.36 20.20
CA LYS A 105 -13.79 -3.69 20.67
C LYS A 105 -12.92 -4.78 20.07
N ASN A 106 -12.97 -5.94 20.68
CA ASN A 106 -12.36 -7.14 20.13
C ASN A 106 -13.28 -7.70 19.03
N ILE A 107 -12.73 -8.07 17.88
CA ILE A 107 -13.48 -8.42 16.67
C ILE A 107 -13.03 -9.75 16.08
N ASN A 108 -13.96 -10.47 15.47
CA ASN A 108 -13.62 -11.61 14.62
C ASN A 108 -13.30 -11.17 13.18
N ILE A 109 -12.81 -12.08 12.34
CA ILE A 109 -12.40 -11.71 10.98
C ILE A 109 -13.56 -11.24 10.09
N THR A 110 -14.76 -11.78 10.31
CA THR A 110 -15.97 -11.36 9.58
C THR A 110 -16.27 -9.89 9.83
N SER A 111 -16.18 -9.46 11.09
CA SER A 111 -16.38 -8.05 11.47
C SER A 111 -15.27 -7.16 10.90
N ALA A 112 -14.02 -7.63 10.89
CA ALA A 112 -12.90 -6.93 10.27
C ALA A 112 -13.11 -6.71 8.77
N LYS A 113 -13.54 -7.76 8.04
CA LYS A 113 -13.86 -7.70 6.61
C LYS A 113 -14.97 -6.70 6.32
N LEU A 114 -16.10 -6.82 7.03
CA LEU A 114 -17.24 -5.90 6.89
C LEU A 114 -16.86 -4.45 7.19
N THR A 115 -15.99 -4.22 8.17
CA THR A 115 -15.52 -2.87 8.50
C THR A 115 -14.65 -2.30 7.37
N CYS A 116 -13.72 -3.09 6.83
CA CYS A 116 -12.89 -2.64 5.72
C CYS A 116 -13.70 -2.36 4.44
N GLU A 117 -14.64 -3.25 4.12
CA GLU A 117 -15.54 -3.12 2.96
C GLU A 117 -16.49 -1.93 3.12
N GLY A 118 -17.15 -1.80 4.27
CA GLY A 118 -18.17 -0.78 4.50
C GLY A 118 -17.62 0.65 4.55
N PHE A 119 -16.51 0.87 5.26
CA PHE A 119 -15.96 2.22 5.43
C PHE A 119 -15.08 2.67 4.27
N TYR A 120 -14.35 1.74 3.65
CA TYR A 120 -13.30 2.10 2.70
C TYR A 120 -13.53 1.55 1.30
N ARG A 121 -14.61 0.78 1.07
CA ARG A 121 -14.80 0.00 -0.16
C ARG A 121 -13.58 -0.87 -0.48
N GLY A 122 -12.90 -1.32 0.58
CA GLY A 122 -11.68 -2.11 0.50
C GLY A 122 -11.94 -3.59 0.72
N LYS A 123 -10.85 -4.36 0.86
CA LYS A 123 -10.85 -5.75 1.33
C LYS A 123 -9.76 -5.92 2.39
N LEU A 124 -9.86 -6.96 3.21
CA LEU A 124 -8.71 -7.33 4.04
C LEU A 124 -7.48 -7.49 3.14
N SER A 125 -6.39 -6.86 3.52
CA SER A 125 -5.14 -6.88 2.76
C SER A 125 -4.30 -8.06 3.21
N GLY A 126 -3.66 -8.72 2.24
CA GLY A 126 -2.49 -9.54 2.52
C GLY A 126 -1.22 -8.69 2.66
N LEU A 127 -0.08 -9.35 2.82
CA LEU A 127 1.24 -8.73 2.89
C LEU A 127 2.13 -9.28 1.76
N GLU A 128 2.39 -8.48 0.73
CA GLU A 128 3.12 -8.88 -0.46
C GLU A 128 4.60 -9.15 -0.15
N ASN A 129 5.24 -8.27 0.63
CA ASN A 129 6.67 -8.27 0.86
C ASN A 129 7.04 -7.73 2.25
N GLU A 130 8.34 -7.67 2.52
CA GLU A 130 8.88 -7.25 3.80
C GLU A 130 8.58 -5.77 4.14
N ASP A 131 8.49 -4.89 3.16
CA ASP A 131 8.15 -3.48 3.39
C ASP A 131 6.71 -3.34 3.88
N GLU A 132 5.79 -4.15 3.34
CA GLU A 132 4.40 -4.20 3.82
C GLU A 132 4.31 -4.78 5.23
N PHE A 133 5.06 -5.86 5.52
CA PHE A 133 5.15 -6.42 6.87
C PHE A 133 5.67 -5.39 7.88
N ASN A 134 6.73 -4.65 7.52
CA ASN A 134 7.35 -3.64 8.37
C ASN A 134 6.44 -2.41 8.55
N TYR A 135 5.70 -2.01 7.53
CA TYR A 135 4.68 -0.97 7.67
C TYR A 135 3.59 -1.37 8.67
N VAL A 136 3.10 -2.61 8.58
CA VAL A 136 2.11 -3.11 9.56
C VAL A 136 2.73 -3.15 10.96
N ARG A 137 3.97 -3.62 11.10
CA ARG A 137 4.72 -3.58 12.37
C ARG A 137 4.70 -2.19 13.00
N GLU A 138 5.10 -1.18 12.24
CA GLU A 138 5.20 0.20 12.74
C GLU A 138 3.85 0.73 13.22
N ARG A 139 2.78 0.47 12.45
CA ARG A 139 1.42 0.90 12.82
C ARG A 139 0.88 0.13 14.03
N VAL A 140 1.09 -1.18 14.09
CA VAL A 140 0.69 -2.02 15.22
C VAL A 140 1.42 -1.58 16.49
N SER A 141 2.75 -1.42 16.44
CA SER A 141 3.54 -0.94 17.58
C SER A 141 3.07 0.42 18.08
N PHE A 142 2.75 1.35 17.17
CA PHE A 142 2.18 2.65 17.53
C PHE A 142 0.84 2.49 18.27
N TYR A 143 -0.09 1.71 17.74
CA TYR A 143 -1.39 1.48 18.39
C TYR A 143 -1.25 0.79 19.74
N VAL A 144 -0.37 -0.21 19.85
CA VAL A 144 -0.14 -0.93 21.10
C VAL A 144 0.46 -0.01 22.16
N GLY A 145 1.46 0.79 21.80
CA GLY A 145 2.08 1.76 22.71
C GLY A 145 1.10 2.82 23.18
N TYR A 146 0.27 3.36 22.28
CA TYR A 146 -0.74 4.37 22.61
C TYR A 146 -1.88 3.81 23.49
N ASN A 147 -2.20 2.52 23.37
CA ASN A 147 -3.31 1.87 24.08
C ASN A 147 -2.82 0.87 25.14
N GLN A 148 -1.66 1.13 25.76
CA GLN A 148 -1.01 0.19 26.69
C GLN A 148 -1.95 -0.27 27.83
N GLN A 149 -2.73 0.64 28.41
CA GLN A 149 -3.67 0.32 29.50
C GLN A 149 -4.75 -0.68 29.07
N ARG A 150 -5.22 -0.60 27.81
CA ARG A 150 -6.23 -1.53 27.28
C ARG A 150 -5.65 -2.92 27.05
N PHE A 151 -4.40 -2.98 26.59
CA PHE A 151 -3.79 -4.22 26.12
C PHE A 151 -2.93 -4.93 27.17
N SER A 152 -2.58 -4.29 28.29
CA SER A 152 -1.73 -4.87 29.34
C SER A 152 -2.29 -6.13 30.01
N GLN A 153 -3.59 -6.41 29.83
CA GLN A 153 -4.25 -7.63 30.33
C GLN A 153 -4.07 -8.85 29.40
N TYR A 154 -3.60 -8.65 28.17
CA TYR A 154 -3.42 -9.72 27.18
C TYR A 154 -1.93 -10.07 27.04
N ALA A 155 -1.65 -11.33 26.76
CA ALA A 155 -0.30 -11.79 26.43
C ALA A 155 0.09 -11.40 25.00
N ALA A 156 -0.90 -11.28 24.11
CA ALA A 156 -0.73 -10.82 22.74
C ALA A 156 -1.96 -10.06 22.26
N VAL A 157 -1.77 -9.25 21.23
CA VAL A 157 -2.88 -8.67 20.46
C VAL A 157 -2.73 -8.99 18.98
N GLY A 158 -3.85 -9.27 18.32
CA GLY A 158 -3.93 -9.68 16.92
C GLY A 158 -4.61 -8.64 16.04
N PHE A 159 -4.12 -8.51 14.82
CA PHE A 159 -4.74 -7.75 13.74
C PHE A 159 -5.05 -8.71 12.60
N TRP A 160 -6.31 -8.78 12.17
CA TRP A 160 -6.69 -9.69 11.08
C TRP A 160 -6.04 -9.28 9.75
N VAL A 161 -5.41 -10.25 9.10
CA VAL A 161 -4.80 -10.13 7.77
C VAL A 161 -5.56 -11.06 6.82
N ASN A 162 -5.53 -10.78 5.52
CA ASN A 162 -6.20 -11.65 4.56
C ASN A 162 -5.59 -13.05 4.53
N GLY A 163 -6.44 -14.07 4.44
CA GLY A 163 -6.06 -15.47 4.29
C GLY A 163 -7.03 -16.39 4.99
N PHE A 164 -7.60 -17.33 4.23
CA PHE A 164 -8.55 -18.33 4.69
C PHE A 164 -8.04 -19.71 4.31
N ARG A 165 -7.92 -20.61 5.28
CA ARG A 165 -7.33 -21.93 5.06
C ARG A 165 -8.16 -22.70 4.04
N LYS A 166 -7.49 -23.24 3.02
CA LYS A 166 -8.08 -24.11 2.01
C LYS A 166 -8.69 -25.32 2.70
N SER A 167 -9.87 -25.74 2.26
CA SER A 167 -10.50 -26.97 2.76
C SER A 167 -9.60 -28.21 2.62
N THR A 168 -8.78 -28.26 1.57
CA THR A 168 -7.78 -29.32 1.32
C THR A 168 -6.58 -29.28 2.26
N CYS A 169 -6.41 -28.20 3.03
CA CYS A 169 -5.37 -27.99 4.03
C CYS A 169 -5.90 -27.96 5.46
N GLN A 170 -7.17 -28.34 5.68
CA GLN A 170 -7.79 -28.50 7.01
C GLN A 170 -7.61 -29.91 7.60
N GLU A 171 -7.01 -30.85 6.86
CA GLU A 171 -6.77 -32.22 7.36
C GLU A 171 -5.66 -32.29 8.43
N THR A 172 -5.82 -33.19 9.40
CA THR A 172 -4.99 -33.33 10.60
C THR A 172 -3.65 -34.07 10.41
N THR A 173 -3.28 -34.44 9.19
CA THR A 173 -2.01 -35.12 8.87
C THR A 173 -1.09 -34.22 8.06
N TYR A 174 0.15 -34.04 8.54
CA TYR A 174 1.18 -33.27 7.82
C TYR A 174 1.33 -33.83 6.39
N SER A 175 1.42 -32.91 5.43
CA SER A 175 1.95 -33.12 4.08
C SER A 175 1.24 -34.14 3.18
N LYS A 176 -0.10 -34.19 3.16
CA LYS A 176 -0.79 -34.91 2.08
C LYS A 176 -0.86 -34.10 0.77
N ASN A 177 -0.94 -32.77 0.86
CA ASN A 177 -1.28 -31.88 -0.28
C ASN A 177 -0.36 -30.63 -0.45
N ASN A 178 0.92 -30.66 -0.05
CA ASN A 178 1.83 -29.48 -0.10
C ASN A 178 1.34 -28.24 0.68
N CYS A 179 0.52 -28.43 1.70
CA CYS A 179 0.11 -27.39 2.64
C CYS A 179 1.33 -26.96 3.48
N ASN A 180 1.90 -25.79 3.16
CA ASN A 180 2.97 -25.15 3.91
C ASN A 180 2.92 -23.62 3.73
N GLY A 181 3.00 -22.88 4.83
CA GLY A 181 3.06 -21.42 4.80
C GLY A 181 1.83 -20.79 4.15
N THR A 182 2.03 -19.85 3.23
CA THR A 182 0.94 -19.16 2.52
C THR A 182 0.20 -20.07 1.54
N ASN A 183 0.79 -21.18 1.10
CA ASN A 183 0.13 -22.11 0.18
C ASN A 183 -1.07 -22.84 0.82
N GLU A 184 -1.22 -22.77 2.15
CA GLU A 184 -2.35 -23.35 2.87
C GLU A 184 -3.64 -22.51 2.77
N PHE A 185 -3.54 -21.28 2.27
CA PHE A 185 -4.60 -20.28 2.35
C PHE A 185 -5.03 -19.78 0.97
N ASP A 186 -6.32 -19.48 0.85
CA ASP A 186 -6.90 -18.68 -0.21
C ASP A 186 -6.97 -17.21 0.23
N PHE A 187 -6.80 -16.30 -0.74
CA PHE A 187 -6.73 -14.87 -0.50
C PHE A 187 -7.79 -14.14 -1.32
N ASP A 188 -8.50 -13.21 -0.68
CA ASP A 188 -9.51 -12.34 -1.30
C ASP A 188 -8.90 -11.01 -1.81
N ASP A 189 -7.68 -10.70 -1.39
CA ASP A 189 -6.90 -9.52 -1.82
C ASP A 189 -6.56 -9.62 -3.32
N PRO A 190 -7.09 -8.72 -4.17
CA PRO A 190 -6.99 -8.84 -5.62
C PRO A 190 -5.58 -8.59 -6.16
N THR A 191 -4.70 -7.99 -5.36
CA THR A 191 -3.35 -7.58 -5.80
C THR A 191 -2.24 -8.40 -5.18
N LEU A 192 -2.58 -9.34 -4.28
CA LEU A 192 -1.61 -10.21 -3.64
C LEU A 192 -1.12 -11.27 -4.64
N SER A 193 0.19 -11.44 -4.74
CA SER A 193 0.80 -12.48 -5.57
C SER A 193 0.50 -13.88 -5.04
N GLU A 194 0.75 -14.90 -5.86
CA GLU A 194 0.59 -16.31 -5.45
C GLU A 194 1.60 -16.72 -4.36
N ASN A 195 2.81 -16.16 -4.40
CA ASN A 195 3.90 -16.45 -3.47
C ASN A 195 4.39 -15.18 -2.77
N PRO A 196 3.57 -14.56 -1.91
CA PRO A 196 3.95 -13.35 -1.21
C PRO A 196 5.02 -13.66 -0.15
N THR A 197 5.97 -12.74 0.01
CA THR A 197 7.10 -12.87 0.95
C THR A 197 6.90 -12.09 2.25
N GLY A 198 5.80 -11.32 2.34
CA GLY A 198 5.45 -10.53 3.52
C GLY A 198 4.84 -11.33 4.68
N TYR A 199 4.45 -12.59 4.46
CA TYR A 199 3.96 -13.48 5.51
C TYR A 199 5.12 -14.09 6.30
N LYS A 200 5.66 -13.32 7.24
CA LYS A 200 6.72 -13.76 8.16
C LYS A 200 6.09 -14.54 9.31
N TRP A 201 5.90 -15.84 9.11
CA TRP A 201 5.29 -16.74 10.09
C TRP A 201 6.11 -16.85 11.38
N GLY A 202 5.40 -16.96 12.51
CA GLY A 202 6.01 -17.29 13.80
C GLY A 202 6.61 -18.69 13.80
N ILE A 203 7.45 -18.98 14.79
CA ILE A 203 8.05 -20.31 14.93
C ILE A 203 6.92 -21.36 15.06
N GLY A 204 6.92 -22.35 14.16
CA GLY A 204 5.91 -23.41 14.11
C GLY A 204 4.58 -23.02 13.45
N GLN A 205 4.50 -21.83 12.85
CA GLN A 205 3.31 -21.35 12.14
C GLN A 205 3.46 -21.44 10.60
N PRO A 206 2.36 -21.55 9.85
CA PRO A 206 1.00 -21.79 10.33
C PRO A 206 0.87 -23.19 10.95
N SER A 207 0.17 -23.28 12.07
CA SER A 207 0.17 -24.46 12.92
C SER A 207 -1.05 -25.35 12.71
N GLY A 208 -2.16 -24.85 12.14
CA GLY A 208 -3.42 -25.47 11.61
C GLY A 208 -3.87 -26.82 12.14
N LYS A 209 -2.94 -27.77 12.17
CA LYS A 209 -2.96 -29.08 12.81
C LYS A 209 -2.96 -29.06 14.35
N LEU A 210 -2.18 -28.18 15.00
CA LEU A 210 -2.03 -28.15 16.46
C LEU A 210 -3.21 -27.44 17.16
N ALA A 211 -3.97 -26.65 16.42
CA ALA A 211 -5.13 -25.91 16.89
C ALA A 211 -6.28 -26.07 15.88
N ILE A 212 -7.15 -27.06 16.11
CA ILE A 212 -8.31 -27.34 15.24
C ILE A 212 -9.12 -26.06 15.01
N GLY A 213 -9.41 -25.77 13.75
CA GLY A 213 -10.18 -24.61 13.32
C GLY A 213 -9.38 -23.32 13.19
N SER A 214 -8.05 -23.35 13.30
CA SER A 214 -7.17 -22.21 13.00
C SER A 214 -7.09 -21.93 11.50
N ASP A 215 -8.18 -21.36 10.96
CA ASP A 215 -8.39 -21.21 9.52
C ASP A 215 -8.16 -19.79 9.01
N CYS A 216 -7.79 -18.83 9.87
CA CYS A 216 -7.66 -17.42 9.51
C CYS A 216 -6.35 -16.81 9.99
N ILE A 217 -5.81 -15.84 9.27
CA ILE A 217 -4.49 -15.27 9.57
C ILE A 217 -4.59 -14.01 10.43
N GLN A 218 -3.79 -13.94 11.49
CA GLN A 218 -3.54 -12.73 12.25
C GLN A 218 -2.08 -12.28 12.14
N TYR A 219 -1.89 -10.97 12.15
CA TYR A 219 -0.65 -10.33 12.55
C TYR A 219 -0.66 -10.21 14.07
N ARG A 220 0.14 -11.03 14.74
CA ARG A 220 0.19 -11.13 16.19
C ARG A 220 1.33 -10.28 16.72
N PHE A 221 1.05 -9.49 17.75
CA PHE A 221 2.03 -8.72 18.50
C PHE A 221 2.12 -9.28 19.92
N ASN A 222 3.26 -9.88 20.27
CA ASN A 222 3.49 -10.41 21.61
C ASN A 222 3.84 -9.26 22.58
N MET A 223 3.07 -9.13 23.67
CA MET A 223 3.22 -8.03 24.63
C MET A 223 4.48 -8.12 25.48
N SER A 224 5.07 -9.31 25.62
CA SER A 224 6.28 -9.54 26.43
C SER A 224 7.57 -9.38 25.63
N THR A 225 7.60 -9.90 24.41
CA THR A 225 8.81 -9.88 23.57
C THR A 225 8.84 -8.70 22.59
N ASN A 226 7.70 -8.03 22.36
CA ASN A 226 7.51 -7.02 21.31
C ASN A 226 7.90 -7.53 19.91
N VAL A 227 7.89 -8.84 19.71
CA VAL A 227 8.17 -9.47 18.42
C VAL A 227 6.84 -9.70 17.72
N PRO A 228 6.63 -9.09 16.53
CA PRO A 228 5.49 -9.42 15.71
C PRO A 228 5.76 -10.63 14.83
N ASP A 229 4.72 -11.43 14.59
CA ASP A 229 4.74 -12.54 13.65
C ASP A 229 3.36 -12.79 13.04
N LEU A 230 3.29 -13.62 12.01
CA LEU A 230 2.03 -14.14 11.49
C LEU A 230 1.71 -15.46 12.18
N ASP A 231 0.44 -15.63 12.53
CA ASP A 231 -0.11 -16.79 13.22
C ASP A 231 -1.48 -17.10 12.61
N ASP A 232 -1.87 -18.37 12.55
CA ASP A 232 -3.20 -18.77 12.15
C ASP A 232 -4.09 -19.05 13.37
N TRP A 233 -5.34 -18.62 13.30
CA TRP A 233 -6.27 -18.71 14.42
C TRP A 233 -7.71 -18.91 13.98
N LYS A 234 -8.54 -19.30 14.95
CA LYS A 234 -9.98 -19.51 14.78
C LYS A 234 -10.66 -18.23 14.31
N CYS A 235 -11.21 -18.28 13.10
CA CYS A 235 -11.83 -17.14 12.42
C CYS A 235 -12.95 -16.46 13.22
N GLY A 236 -13.78 -17.24 13.92
CA GLY A 236 -15.00 -16.77 14.56
C GLY A 236 -14.82 -16.06 15.89
N LEU A 237 -13.61 -16.08 16.45
CA LEU A 237 -13.36 -15.65 17.82
C LEU A 237 -12.80 -14.22 17.88
N PRO A 238 -13.35 -13.33 18.73
CA PRO A 238 -12.76 -12.01 19.00
C PRO A 238 -11.64 -12.05 20.05
N VAL A 239 -11.53 -13.14 20.81
CA VAL A 239 -10.46 -13.40 21.79
C VAL A 239 -10.13 -14.90 21.74
N SER A 240 -8.88 -15.30 21.98
CA SER A 240 -8.51 -16.72 22.07
C SER A 240 -9.32 -17.47 23.14
N ASP A 241 -9.45 -18.79 23.01
CA ASP A 241 -10.23 -19.63 23.94
C ASP A 241 -9.78 -19.49 25.41
N GLY A 242 -8.50 -19.19 25.64
CA GLY A 242 -7.92 -18.95 26.97
C GLY A 242 -7.95 -17.49 27.44
N GLY A 243 -8.55 -16.58 26.66
CA GLY A 243 -8.62 -15.15 26.99
C GLY A 243 -7.31 -14.36 26.83
N SER A 244 -6.21 -15.02 26.43
CA SER A 244 -4.85 -14.47 26.47
C SER A 244 -4.46 -13.65 25.25
N ASN A 245 -5.13 -13.82 24.10
CA ASN A 245 -4.88 -13.07 22.87
C ASN A 245 -6.16 -12.39 22.41
N ALA A 246 -6.13 -11.08 22.20
CA ALA A 246 -7.29 -10.30 21.76
C ALA A 246 -7.12 -9.81 20.33
N PHE A 247 -8.15 -9.94 19.50
CA PHE A 247 -8.14 -9.47 18.13
C PHE A 247 -8.72 -8.06 18.06
N VAL A 248 -7.87 -7.05 17.89
CA VAL A 248 -8.20 -5.64 18.16
C VAL A 248 -8.20 -4.77 16.91
N GLY A 249 -7.87 -5.34 15.76
CA GLY A 249 -7.77 -4.57 14.51
C GLY A 249 -7.64 -5.46 13.29
N TYR A 250 -7.30 -4.82 12.17
CA TYR A 250 -7.20 -5.46 10.88
C TYR A 250 -6.33 -4.66 9.91
N VAL A 251 -5.84 -5.33 8.86
CA VAL A 251 -5.15 -4.68 7.75
C VAL A 251 -6.12 -4.58 6.57
N CYS A 252 -6.40 -3.36 6.13
CA CYS A 252 -7.34 -3.04 5.07
C CYS A 252 -6.59 -2.56 3.83
N GLY A 253 -7.05 -3.00 2.67
CA GLY A 253 -6.48 -2.70 1.37
C GLY A 253 -7.53 -2.18 0.41
N ARG A 254 -7.16 -1.23 -0.46
CA ARG A 254 -8.02 -0.76 -1.56
C ARG A 254 -7.19 -0.30 -2.76
N PHE A 255 -7.84 -0.19 -3.92
CA PHE A 255 -7.22 0.45 -5.08
C PHE A 255 -7.02 1.96 -4.83
N PRO A 256 -5.96 2.56 -5.40
CA PRO A 256 -5.80 4.01 -5.41
C PRO A 256 -6.90 4.70 -6.23
N GLU A 257 -7.10 5.99 -5.96
CA GLU A 257 -8.01 6.91 -6.66
C GLU A 257 -7.32 7.53 -7.89
#